data_AF-A0A6I9PQP8-F1
#
_entry.id   AF-A0A6I9PQP8-F1
#
_cell.length_a   1.000
_cell.length_b   1.000
_cell.length_c   1.000
_cell.angle_alpha   90.00
_cell.angle_beta   90.00
_cell.angle_gamma   90.00
#
_symmetry.space_group_name_H-M   'P 1'
#
loop_
_entity.id
_entity.type
_entity.pdbx_description
1 polymer ?
#
loop_
_entity_poly.entity_id
_entity_poly.type
_entity_poly.pdbx_seq_one_letter_code
_entity_poly.pdbx_strand_id
1 'polypeptide(L)'
;MSSCYVPNGASLEDCHSNLFCLADLTGIKWKRFVWQGPTSAPILSPVTEEDPILCSFSRCLKADILSVWRRSQRPGRRELWLFWWGDDPNFADLIHHELAGEGLLEYT
;
A
#
# COMPACT_ATOMS: atom_id res chain seq x y z
N MET A 1 11.75 -19.64 -49.81
CA MET A 1 12.76 -20.44 -49.08
C MET A 1 12.48 -20.25 -47.60
N SER A 2 11.85 -21.23 -46.97
CA SER A 2 11.49 -21.16 -45.55
C SER A 2 12.74 -21.33 -44.72
N SER A 3 13.12 -20.30 -43.97
CA SER A 3 14.20 -20.39 -42.99
C SER A 3 13.80 -21.38 -41.91
N CYS A 4 14.51 -22.50 -41.81
CA CYS A 4 14.39 -23.44 -40.72
C CYS A 4 14.94 -22.77 -39.45
N TYR A 5 14.05 -22.40 -38.52
CA TYR A 5 14.43 -21.91 -37.20
C TYR A 5 15.08 -23.07 -36.44
N VAL A 6 16.40 -23.14 -36.43
CA VAL A 6 17.16 -24.08 -35.61
C VAL A 6 17.49 -23.36 -34.31
N PRO A 7 16.90 -23.74 -33.15
CA PRO A 7 17.24 -23.13 -31.88
C PRO A 7 18.71 -23.49 -31.59
N ASN A 8 19.58 -22.49 -31.61
CA ASN A 8 21.01 -22.68 -31.33
C ASN A 8 21.29 -22.83 -29.82
N GLY A 9 20.25 -22.84 -28.98
CA GLY A 9 20.35 -22.92 -27.51
C GLY A 9 21.00 -21.70 -26.87
N ALA A 10 21.24 -20.63 -27.64
CA ALA A 10 21.83 -19.38 -27.18
C ALA A 10 20.82 -18.21 -27.20
N SER A 11 19.59 -18.45 -27.68
CA SER A 11 18.55 -17.43 -27.68
C SER A 11 17.98 -17.25 -26.28
N LEU A 12 17.81 -15.98 -25.85
CA LEU A 12 17.23 -15.66 -24.55
C LEU A 12 15.77 -16.12 -24.42
N GLU A 13 15.09 -16.35 -25.55
CA GLU A 13 13.73 -16.89 -25.60
C GLU A 13 13.64 -18.37 -25.21
N ASP A 14 14.76 -19.10 -25.28
CA ASP A 14 14.84 -20.51 -24.87
C ASP A 14 15.18 -20.67 -23.36
N CYS A 15 15.41 -19.55 -22.66
CA CYS A 15 15.77 -19.56 -21.25
C CYS A 15 14.52 -19.62 -20.36
N HIS A 16 14.35 -20.74 -19.65
CA HIS A 16 13.33 -20.86 -18.61
C HIS A 16 13.78 -20.21 -17.31
N SER A 17 12.91 -19.37 -16.73
CA SER A 17 13.06 -18.79 -15.40
C SER A 17 12.04 -19.39 -14.44
N ASN A 18 12.34 -19.37 -13.15
CA ASN A 18 11.37 -19.66 -12.09
C ASN A 18 10.48 -18.44 -11.75
N LEU A 19 10.54 -17.38 -12.56
CA LEU A 19 9.68 -16.21 -12.46
C LEU A 19 8.37 -16.46 -13.22
N PHE A 20 7.25 -16.40 -12.51
CA PHE A 20 5.91 -16.54 -13.07
C PHE A 20 5.19 -15.19 -13.05
N CYS A 21 4.77 -14.70 -14.21
CA CYS A 21 3.92 -13.52 -14.31
C CYS A 21 2.48 -13.91 -14.00
N LEU A 22 2.00 -13.61 -12.79
CA LEU A 22 0.67 -14.00 -12.31
C LEU A 22 -0.41 -12.94 -12.62
N ALA A 23 -0.04 -11.66 -12.61
CA ALA A 23 -0.93 -10.55 -12.91
C ALA A 23 -0.13 -9.33 -13.35
N ASP A 24 -0.73 -8.50 -14.20
CA ASP A 24 -0.26 -7.14 -14.44
C ASP A 24 -0.94 -6.20 -13.44
N LEU A 25 -0.15 -5.59 -12.55
CA LEU A 25 -0.62 -4.73 -11.45
C LEU A 25 -0.44 -3.24 -11.79
N THR A 26 -0.65 -2.88 -13.05
CA THR A 26 -0.62 -1.49 -13.48
C THR A 26 -1.80 -0.69 -12.90
N GLY A 27 -1.55 0.56 -12.52
CA GLY A 27 -2.60 1.48 -12.05
C GLY A 27 -3.06 1.29 -10.61
N ILE A 28 -2.31 0.58 -9.76
CA ILE A 28 -2.55 0.61 -8.31
C ILE A 28 -2.33 2.04 -7.80
N LYS A 29 -3.39 2.62 -7.25
CA LYS A 29 -3.39 3.91 -6.57
C LYS A 29 -3.22 3.69 -5.07
N TRP A 30 -2.72 4.72 -4.38
CA TRP A 30 -2.52 4.67 -2.95
C TRP A 30 -2.76 6.03 -2.29
N LYS A 31 -3.10 5.98 -1.00
CA LYS A 31 -3.24 7.16 -0.16
C LYS A 31 -2.66 6.88 1.21
N ARG A 32 -1.90 7.83 1.73
CA ARG A 32 -1.30 7.75 3.05
C ARG A 32 -1.98 8.73 4.00
N PHE A 33 -2.25 8.26 5.19
CA PHE A 33 -2.77 9.02 6.31
C PHE A 33 -1.77 8.95 7.45
N VAL A 34 -1.54 10.08 8.11
CA VAL A 34 -0.55 10.23 9.16
C VAL A 34 -1.25 10.67 10.43
N TRP A 35 -0.92 10.00 11.52
CA TRP A 35 -1.23 10.44 12.86
C TRP A 35 0.05 10.89 13.57
N GLN A 36 -0.02 12.04 14.23
CA GLN A 36 1.07 12.55 15.06
C GLN A 36 0.62 12.58 16.51
N GLY A 37 1.15 11.66 17.30
CA GLY A 37 0.96 11.63 18.74
C GLY A 37 1.93 12.51 19.51
N PRO A 38 1.83 12.46 20.85
CA PRO A 38 2.77 13.15 21.74
C PRO A 38 4.20 12.71 21.45
N THR A 39 5.08 13.67 21.14
CA THR A 39 6.50 13.42 20.85
C THR A 39 7.26 12.89 22.07
N SER A 40 6.72 13.09 23.27
CA SER A 40 7.25 12.56 24.54
C SER A 40 6.89 11.08 24.78
N ALA A 41 6.00 10.49 23.97
CA ALA A 41 5.63 9.10 24.12
C ALA A 41 6.76 8.18 23.63
N PRO A 42 7.08 7.10 24.36
CA PRO A 42 8.04 6.11 23.90
C PRO A 42 7.59 5.51 22.56
N ILE A 43 8.56 5.14 21.72
CA ILE A 43 8.32 4.51 20.40
C ILE A 43 7.43 3.25 20.53
N LEU A 44 7.52 2.56 21.66
CA LEU A 44 6.75 1.37 22.01
C LEU A 44 5.47 1.65 22.82
N SER A 45 4.98 2.89 22.86
CA SER A 45 3.71 3.19 23.54
C SER A 45 2.61 2.21 23.07
N PRO A 46 1.89 1.59 24.03
CA PRO A 46 0.91 0.58 23.70
C PRO A 46 -0.15 1.19 22.80
N VAL A 47 -0.49 0.47 21.73
CA VAL A 47 -1.59 0.89 20.87
C VAL A 47 -2.88 0.50 21.58
N THR A 48 -3.70 1.48 21.91
CA THR A 48 -5.01 1.27 22.52
C THR A 48 -6.08 1.15 21.43
N GLU A 49 -7.24 0.59 21.78
CA GLU A 49 -8.40 0.49 20.89
C GLU A 49 -8.94 1.88 20.47
N GLU A 50 -8.64 2.90 21.27
CA GLU A 50 -8.88 4.33 21.01
C GLU A 50 -7.90 4.95 19.97
N ASP A 51 -6.93 4.20 19.44
CA ASP A 51 -6.00 4.72 18.42
C ASP A 51 -6.74 5.05 17.11
N PRO A 52 -6.70 6.31 16.63
CA PRO A 52 -7.25 6.71 15.33
C PRO A 52 -6.82 5.83 14.15
N ILE A 53 -5.57 5.34 14.15
CA ILE A 53 -5.02 4.43 13.13
C ILE A 53 -5.71 3.07 13.18
N LEU A 54 -5.82 2.45 14.36
CA LEU A 54 -6.45 1.13 14.49
C LEU A 54 -7.95 1.19 14.25
N CYS A 55 -8.60 2.24 14.75
CA CYS A 55 -10.01 2.50 14.48
C CYS A 55 -10.26 2.59 12.97
N SER A 56 -9.44 3.35 12.25
CA SER A 56 -9.55 3.48 10.79
C SER A 56 -9.20 2.19 10.06
N PHE A 57 -8.15 1.49 10.48
CA PHE A 57 -7.74 0.20 9.91
C PHE A 57 -8.84 -0.87 10.06
N SER A 58 -9.47 -0.96 11.22
CA SER A 58 -10.59 -1.87 11.48
C SER A 58 -11.79 -1.56 10.57
N ARG A 59 -12.12 -0.28 10.36
CA ARG A 59 -13.17 0.15 9.42
C ARG A 59 -12.81 -0.22 7.98
N CYS A 60 -11.56 0.00 7.57
CA CYS A 60 -11.07 -0.37 6.24
C CYS A 60 -11.19 -1.88 6.00
N LEU A 61 -10.78 -2.71 6.97
CA LEU A 61 -10.88 -4.16 6.88
C LEU A 61 -12.35 -4.62 6.75
N LYS A 62 -13.27 -4.02 7.50
CA LYS A 62 -14.71 -4.32 7.40
C LYS A 62 -15.33 -3.89 6.07
N ALA A 63 -14.76 -2.87 5.43
CA ALA A 63 -15.19 -2.35 4.13
C ALA A 63 -14.44 -3.00 2.94
N ASP A 64 -13.65 -4.04 3.20
CA ASP A 64 -12.83 -4.75 2.20
C ASP A 64 -11.83 -3.82 1.45
N ILE A 65 -11.34 -2.80 2.14
CA ILE A 65 -10.30 -1.91 1.62
C ILE A 65 -8.91 -2.45 1.99
N LEU A 66 -8.10 -2.71 0.97
CA LEU A 66 -6.71 -3.11 1.15
C LEU A 66 -5.94 -2.00 1.87
N SER A 67 -5.55 -2.28 3.11
CA SER A 67 -4.91 -1.31 3.97
C SER A 67 -3.82 -1.95 4.82
N VAL A 68 -2.80 -1.15 5.15
CA VAL A 68 -1.73 -1.54 6.08
C VAL A 68 -1.37 -0.34 6.94
N TRP A 69 -0.92 -0.58 8.17
CA TRP A 69 -0.44 0.47 9.05
C TRP A 69 0.94 0.16 9.59
N ARG A 70 1.68 1.19 9.97
CA ARG A 70 3.00 1.06 10.59
C ARG A 70 3.28 2.18 11.57
N ARG A 71 4.21 1.93 12.50
CA ARG A 71 4.88 2.98 13.27
C ARG A 71 6.01 3.57 12.42
N SER A 72 6.11 4.90 12.36
CA SER A 72 7.22 5.58 11.69
C SER A 72 8.48 5.52 12.57
N GLN A 73 9.65 5.78 11.99
CA GLN A 73 10.88 5.95 12.78
C GLN A 73 10.82 7.20 13.68
N ARG A 74 9.96 8.18 13.33
CA ARG A 74 9.73 9.38 14.15
C ARG A 74 8.87 9.02 15.36
N PRO A 75 9.30 9.33 16.60
CA PRO A 75 8.51 9.06 17.81
C PRO A 75 7.10 9.64 17.73
N GLY A 76 6.12 8.86 18.18
CA GLY A 76 4.70 9.25 18.17
C GLY A 76 4.04 9.29 16.79
N ARG A 77 4.79 9.10 15.68
CA ARG A 77 4.23 9.14 14.33
C ARG A 77 3.81 7.75 13.87
N ARG A 78 2.56 7.64 13.40
CA ARG A 78 1.98 6.43 12.82
C ARG A 78 1.41 6.73 11.45
N GLU A 79 1.41 5.73 10.59
CA GLU A 79 1.02 5.87 9.20
C GLU A 79 0.04 4.74 8.83
N LEU A 80 -1.05 5.10 8.17
CA LEU A 80 -2.01 4.20 7.54
C LEU A 80 -1.92 4.39 6.02
N TRP A 81 -1.81 3.29 5.29
CA TRP A 81 -1.71 3.27 3.84
C TRP A 81 -2.90 2.50 3.29
N LEU A 82 -3.60 3.08 2.33
CA LEU A 82 -4.69 2.46 1.58
C LEU A 82 -4.23 2.24 0.14
N PHE A 83 -4.66 1.14 -0.45
CA PHE A 83 -4.36 0.77 -1.83
C PHE A 83 -5.66 0.37 -2.54
N TRP A 84 -5.80 0.79 -3.80
CA TRP A 84 -6.93 0.41 -4.63
C TRP A 84 -6.56 0.41 -6.11
N TRP A 85 -7.43 -0.15 -6.92
CA TRP A 85 -7.33 -0.14 -8.37
C TRP A 85 -8.67 0.27 -8.97
N GLY A 86 -8.66 0.99 -10.09
CA GLY A 86 -9.87 1.53 -10.72
C GLY A 86 -10.32 2.87 -10.13
N ASP A 87 -11.62 2.98 -9.87
CA ASP A 87 -12.26 4.21 -9.39
C ASP A 87 -11.89 4.55 -7.94
N ASP A 88 -11.99 5.83 -7.58
CA ASP A 88 -11.58 6.30 -6.26
C ASP A 88 -12.61 5.91 -5.18
N PRO A 89 -12.20 5.15 -4.14
CA PRO A 89 -13.10 4.72 -3.08
C PRO A 89 -13.50 5.91 -2.21
N ASN A 90 -14.70 5.83 -1.63
CA ASN A 90 -15.09 6.78 -0.60
C ASN A 90 -14.48 6.40 0.76
N PHE A 91 -13.59 7.25 1.27
CA PHE A 91 -12.93 7.05 2.56
C PHE A 91 -13.54 7.86 3.72
N ALA A 92 -14.60 8.64 3.49
CA ALA A 92 -15.10 9.63 4.44
C ALA A 92 -15.45 9.04 5.83
N ASP A 93 -16.10 7.88 5.85
CA ASP A 93 -16.52 7.22 7.10
C ASP A 93 -15.45 6.26 7.66
N LEU A 94 -14.45 5.91 6.84
CA LEU A 94 -13.42 4.95 7.17
C LEU A 94 -12.27 5.59 7.95
N ILE A 95 -11.98 6.86 7.70
CA ILE A 95 -10.80 7.53 8.21
C ILE A 95 -11.17 8.44 9.37
N HIS A 96 -10.51 8.21 10.51
CA HIS A 96 -10.66 9.05 11.69
C HIS A 96 -10.24 10.49 11.39
N HIS A 97 -11.01 11.47 11.85
CA HIS A 97 -10.81 12.89 11.55
C HIS A 97 -9.46 13.46 12.03
N GLU A 98 -8.84 12.84 13.03
CA GLU A 98 -7.49 13.19 13.51
C GLU A 98 -6.36 12.76 12.56
N LEU A 99 -6.66 11.98 11.52
CA LEU A 99 -5.68 11.55 10.54
C LEU A 99 -5.50 12.60 9.45
N ALA A 100 -4.28 13.11 9.31
CA ALA A 100 -3.93 13.99 8.21
C ALA A 100 -3.67 13.17 6.95
N GLY A 101 -4.45 13.40 5.88
CA GLY A 101 -4.18 12.83 4.57
C GLY A 101 -2.96 13.46 3.92
N GLU A 102 -1.89 12.69 3.74
CA GLU A 102 -0.73 13.05 2.94
C GLU A 102 -0.73 12.19 1.66
N GLY A 103 -1.44 12.64 0.62
CA GLY A 103 -1.50 11.93 -0.65
C GLY A 103 -2.58 12.45 -1.58
N LEU A 104 -2.17 13.39 -2.44
CA LEU A 104 -2.50 13.56 -3.86
C LEU A 104 -1.47 14.56 -4.38
N LEU A 105 -0.22 14.12 -4.51
CA LEU A 105 0.61 14.70 -5.56
C LEU A 105 0.22 13.88 -6.79
N GLU A 106 -0.69 14.44 -7.59
CA GLU A 106 -0.74 14.10 -9.00
C GLU A 106 0.71 14.17 -9.50
N TYR A 107 1.31 13.02 -9.77
CA TYR A 107 2.54 12.98 -10.53
C TYR A 107 2.15 13.43 -11.95
N THR A 108 2.45 14.69 -12.27
CA THR A 108 2.80 15.15 -13.63
C THR A 108 3.80 14.21 -14.28
#